data_AF-A0A2E9GPA3-F1
#
_entry.id   AF-A0A2E9GPA3-F1
#
_cell.length_a   1.000
_cell.length_b   1.000
_cell.length_c   1.000
_cell.angle_alpha   90.00
_cell.angle_beta   90.00
_cell.angle_gamma   90.00
#
_symmetry.space_group_name_H-M   'P 1'
#
loop_
_entity.id
_entity.type
_entity.pdbx_description
1 polymer ?
#
loop_
_entity_poly.entity_id
_entity_poly.type
_entity_poly.pdbx_seq_one_letter_code
_entity_poly.pdbx_strand_id
1 'polypeptide(L)'
;MAWWGTFAWGWNVREERYLNAEFGPGYALGIVGLTCMSLLLLYSVRKRLLLEQPLGPLRRWLSVHMFLGLFGPLCILFHANFRLGSLNSSVSLVSMLLVAASGVFGRMLYPHIHVGLMGQKTTLRQVRDEVEVERHAFDDGAGEDSELAGELRELEQLALRDGGILRLEGAARTMLRRRGAFRRRERDATIVRFVDALRGVVRFRIYERLFALWHAVHLPLCFLLFGAAAVHVVAVHLY
;
A
#
# COMPACT_ATOMS: atom_id res chain seq x y z
N MET A 1 12.31 21.18 -0.36
CA MET A 1 11.57 22.35 0.16
C MET A 1 11.04 23.28 -0.95
N ALA A 2 10.78 22.78 -2.17
CA ALA A 2 10.31 23.60 -3.31
C ALA A 2 8.80 23.52 -3.60
N TRP A 3 8.08 22.61 -2.94
CA TRP A 3 6.66 22.34 -3.20
C TRP A 3 5.69 23.26 -2.44
N TRP A 4 6.15 23.86 -1.34
CA TRP A 4 5.33 24.80 -0.56
C TRP A 4 5.21 26.16 -1.25
N GLY A 5 6.23 26.57 -2.01
CA GLY A 5 6.23 27.83 -2.76
C GLY A 5 5.21 27.86 -3.89
N THR A 6 5.00 26.75 -4.61
CA THR A 6 3.98 26.67 -5.65
C THR A 6 2.56 26.70 -5.09
N PHE A 7 2.35 26.10 -3.92
CA PHE A 7 1.07 26.14 -3.21
C PHE A 7 0.76 27.55 -2.67
N ALA A 8 1.74 28.20 -2.06
CA ALA A 8 1.60 29.56 -1.54
C ALA A 8 1.45 30.60 -2.66
N TRP A 9 2.17 30.43 -3.78
CA TRP A 9 2.02 31.26 -4.98
C TRP A 9 0.64 31.08 -5.61
N GLY A 10 0.17 29.84 -5.77
CA GLY A 10 -1.19 29.57 -6.26
C GLY A 10 -2.29 30.14 -5.35
N TRP A 11 -2.07 30.15 -4.03
CA TRP A 11 -2.98 30.78 -3.07
C TRP A 11 -3.04 32.31 -3.18
N ASN A 12 -1.91 32.95 -3.50
CA ASN A 12 -1.80 34.41 -3.63
C ASN A 12 -2.34 34.93 -4.97
N VAL A 13 -2.21 34.15 -6.04
CA VAL A 13 -2.68 34.52 -7.41
C VAL A 13 -4.20 34.34 -7.59
N ARG A 14 -4.91 33.83 -6.56
CA ARG A 14 -6.38 33.66 -6.51
C ARG A 14 -7.19 34.90 -6.94
N GLU A 15 -6.64 36.10 -6.76
CA GLU A 15 -7.33 37.37 -7.03
C GLU A 15 -7.15 37.89 -8.47
N GLU A 16 -6.20 37.34 -9.23
CA GLU A 16 -6.02 37.74 -10.62
C GLU A 16 -6.92 36.91 -11.56
N ARG A 17 -7.78 37.61 -12.32
CA ARG A 17 -8.82 37.14 -13.25
C ARG A 17 -8.34 36.25 -14.43
N TYR A 18 -7.15 35.66 -14.40
CA TYR A 18 -6.54 34.96 -15.54
C TYR A 18 -6.84 33.45 -15.64
N LEU A 19 -7.33 32.81 -14.57
CA LEU A 19 -7.69 31.38 -14.56
C LEU A 19 -9.20 31.19 -14.70
N ASN A 20 -9.75 31.54 -15.87
CA ASN A 20 -11.13 31.18 -16.22
C ASN A 20 -11.17 29.77 -16.83
N ALA A 21 -12.12 28.95 -16.37
CA ALA A 21 -12.31 27.58 -16.85
C ALA A 21 -12.91 27.51 -18.26
N GLU A 22 -13.55 28.59 -18.70
CA GLU A 22 -14.30 28.67 -19.97
C GLU A 22 -13.43 29.04 -21.18
N PHE A 23 -12.38 29.86 -20.99
CA PHE A 23 -11.42 30.21 -22.05
C PHE A 23 -10.03 30.49 -21.48
N GLY A 24 -8.99 30.12 -22.24
CA GLY A 24 -7.59 30.41 -21.91
C GLY A 24 -6.87 29.29 -21.14
N PRO A 25 -5.92 29.61 -20.25
CA PRO A 25 -5.04 28.62 -19.62
C PRO A 25 -5.79 27.63 -18.70
N GLY A 26 -6.91 28.04 -18.10
CA GLY A 26 -7.76 27.14 -17.30
C GLY A 26 -8.35 26.00 -18.14
N TYR A 27 -8.87 26.30 -19.34
CA TYR A 27 -9.41 25.28 -20.26
C TYR A 27 -8.31 24.29 -20.72
N ALA A 28 -7.13 24.79 -21.07
CA ALA A 28 -5.99 23.95 -21.45
C ALA A 28 -5.58 22.99 -20.31
N LEU A 29 -5.56 23.47 -19.07
CA LEU A 29 -5.29 22.64 -17.88
C LEU A 29 -6.35 21.55 -17.67
N GLY A 30 -7.62 21.84 -18.00
CA GLY A 30 -8.69 20.85 -18.00
C GLY A 30 -8.45 19.72 -18.99
N ILE A 31 -8.09 20.05 -20.25
CA ILE A 31 -7.75 19.05 -21.27
C ILE A 31 -6.52 18.23 -20.87
N VAL A 32 -5.45 18.88 -20.42
CA VAL A 32 -4.24 18.20 -19.97
C VAL A 32 -4.54 17.28 -18.79
N GLY A 33 -5.28 17.76 -17.80
CA GLY A 33 -5.70 16.98 -16.64
C GLY A 33 -6.55 15.77 -17.03
N LEU A 34 -7.57 15.95 -17.88
CA LEU A 34 -8.41 14.86 -18.39
C LEU A 34 -7.61 13.84 -19.20
N THR A 35 -6.65 14.31 -20.01
CA THR A 35 -5.76 13.44 -20.78
C THR A 35 -4.89 12.61 -19.85
N CYS A 36 -4.26 13.23 -18.85
CA CYS A 36 -3.48 12.53 -17.83
C CYS A 36 -4.31 11.48 -17.09
N MET A 37 -5.54 11.82 -16.70
CA MET A 37 -6.47 10.90 -16.03
C MET A 37 -6.88 9.73 -16.94
N SER A 38 -7.18 10.00 -18.20
CA SER A 38 -7.56 8.97 -19.17
C SER A 38 -6.42 7.99 -19.43
N LEU A 39 -5.17 8.47 -19.48
CA LEU A 39 -3.98 7.63 -19.61
C LEU A 39 -3.77 6.69 -18.41
N LEU A 40 -4.35 6.97 -17.23
CA LEU A 40 -4.33 6.03 -16.10
C LEU A 40 -5.07 4.73 -16.42
N LEU A 41 -6.12 4.79 -17.22
CA LEU A 41 -6.87 3.60 -17.66
C LEU A 41 -6.03 2.70 -18.58
N LEU A 42 -5.10 3.28 -19.33
CA LEU A 42 -4.22 2.54 -20.23
C LEU A 42 -3.36 1.53 -19.46
N TYR A 43 -2.95 1.86 -18.22
CA TYR A 43 -2.30 0.90 -17.31
C TYR A 43 -3.23 -0.28 -16.96
N SER A 44 -4.48 -0.01 -16.60
CA SER A 44 -5.47 -1.04 -16.25
C SER A 44 -5.79 -1.96 -17.42
N VAL A 45 -5.93 -1.40 -18.62
CA VAL A 45 -6.15 -2.13 -19.86
C VAL A 45 -4.95 -3.01 -20.19
N ARG A 46 -3.72 -2.47 -20.14
CA ARG A 46 -2.50 -3.25 -20.37
C ARG A 46 -2.36 -4.42 -19.40
N LYS A 47 -2.67 -4.20 -18.10
CA LYS A 47 -2.59 -5.26 -17.08
C LYS A 47 -3.56 -6.41 -17.37
N ARG A 48 -4.69 -6.16 -18.04
CA ARG A 48 -5.70 -7.17 -18.38
C ARG A 48 -5.49 -7.85 -19.73
N LEU A 49 -4.96 -7.14 -20.72
CA LEU A 49 -4.94 -7.63 -22.11
C LEU A 49 -3.72 -8.50 -22.48
N LEU A 50 -2.85 -8.88 -21.54
CA LEU A 50 -1.70 -9.78 -21.75
C LEU A 50 -1.04 -9.65 -23.14
N LEU A 51 -0.85 -8.43 -23.64
CA LEU A 51 -0.13 -8.21 -24.89
C LEU A 51 1.31 -8.61 -24.64
N GLU A 52 1.71 -9.75 -25.20
CA GLU A 52 2.80 -10.54 -24.66
C GLU A 52 4.18 -9.87 -24.72
N GLN A 53 4.41 -8.77 -25.45
CA GLN A 53 5.69 -7.98 -25.52
C GLN A 53 5.44 -6.52 -26.01
N PRO A 54 6.40 -5.54 -26.17
CA PRO A 54 7.77 -5.31 -25.68
C PRO A 54 7.92 -3.97 -24.87
N LEU A 55 6.83 -3.41 -24.34
CA LEU A 55 6.77 -2.03 -23.77
C LEU A 55 7.48 -1.82 -22.41
N GLY A 56 8.43 -2.68 -22.07
CA GLY A 56 9.26 -2.58 -20.87
C GLY A 56 8.60 -3.05 -19.57
N PRO A 57 9.38 -3.07 -18.47
CA PRO A 57 8.99 -3.62 -17.17
C PRO A 57 7.72 -2.97 -16.61
N LEU A 58 6.86 -3.79 -16.00
CA LEU A 58 5.64 -3.36 -15.31
C LEU A 58 5.91 -2.26 -14.27
N ARG A 59 7.07 -2.29 -13.63
CA ARG A 59 7.52 -1.28 -12.66
C ARG A 59 7.54 0.14 -13.24
N ARG A 60 7.97 0.33 -14.50
CA ARG A 60 7.98 1.65 -15.15
C ARG A 60 6.56 2.18 -15.36
N TRP A 61 5.65 1.31 -15.75
CA TRP A 61 4.25 1.67 -15.99
C TRP A 61 3.52 2.02 -14.71
N LEU A 62 3.78 1.28 -13.63
CA LEU A 62 3.28 1.65 -12.31
C LEU A 62 3.83 3.02 -11.87
N SER A 63 5.11 3.30 -12.16
CA SER A 63 5.70 4.62 -11.87
C SER A 63 5.02 5.74 -12.67
N VAL A 64 4.75 5.52 -13.96
CA VAL A 64 4.05 6.49 -14.82
C VAL A 64 2.61 6.70 -14.33
N HIS A 65 1.90 5.63 -13.97
CA HIS A 65 0.56 5.71 -13.37
C HIS A 65 0.57 6.53 -12.08
N MET A 66 1.52 6.30 -11.18
CA MET A 66 1.66 7.09 -9.94
C MET A 66 1.97 8.57 -10.23
N PHE A 67 2.80 8.86 -11.23
CA PHE A 67 3.12 10.22 -11.63
C PHE A 67 1.88 10.95 -12.19
N LEU A 68 1.20 10.33 -13.16
CA LEU A 68 -0.02 10.89 -13.76
C LEU A 68 -1.16 11.00 -12.74
N GLY A 69 -1.24 10.07 -11.78
CA GLY A 69 -2.23 10.07 -10.71
C GLY A 69 -2.03 11.16 -9.67
N LEU A 70 -0.88 11.85 -9.68
CA LEU A 70 -0.63 13.05 -8.87
C LEU A 70 -0.65 14.33 -9.72
N PHE A 71 -0.11 14.27 -10.94
CA PHE A 71 -0.05 15.40 -11.85
C PHE A 71 -1.42 15.78 -12.43
N GLY A 72 -2.23 14.79 -12.83
CA GLY A 72 -3.59 14.99 -13.32
C GLY A 72 -4.47 15.76 -12.32
N PRO A 73 -4.57 15.33 -11.05
CA PRO A 73 -5.35 16.06 -10.05
C PRO A 73 -4.89 17.49 -9.83
N LEU A 74 -3.57 17.73 -9.92
CA LEU A 74 -3.02 19.08 -9.78
C LEU A 74 -3.50 19.98 -10.92
N CYS A 75 -3.42 19.52 -12.18
CA CYS A 75 -3.94 20.26 -13.33
C CYS A 75 -5.44 20.57 -13.17
N ILE A 76 -6.23 19.59 -12.70
CA ILE A 76 -7.68 19.77 -12.52
C ILE A 76 -8.00 20.74 -11.37
N LEU A 77 -7.22 20.74 -10.28
CA LEU A 77 -7.37 21.72 -9.19
C LEU A 77 -7.14 23.16 -9.69
N PHE A 78 -6.11 23.37 -10.51
CA PHE A 78 -5.85 24.67 -11.13
C PHE A 78 -6.92 25.04 -12.16
N HIS A 79 -7.42 24.08 -12.96
CA HIS A 79 -8.56 24.28 -13.85
C HIS A 79 -9.81 24.74 -13.09
N ALA A 80 -10.09 24.12 -11.94
CA ALA A 80 -11.20 24.51 -11.06
C ALA A 80 -10.94 25.80 -10.25
N ASN A 81 -9.75 26.39 -10.36
CA ASN A 81 -9.29 27.51 -9.55
C ASN A 81 -9.56 27.32 -8.04
N PHE A 82 -9.42 26.08 -7.56
CA PHE A 82 -9.71 25.68 -6.17
C PHE A 82 -11.14 25.99 -5.68
N ARG A 83 -12.11 26.19 -6.58
CA ARG A 83 -13.50 26.47 -6.22
C ARG A 83 -14.40 25.26 -6.46
N LEU A 84 -15.36 25.11 -5.57
CA LEU A 84 -16.49 24.21 -5.77
C LEU A 84 -17.52 24.96 -6.61
N GLY A 85 -17.73 24.50 -7.85
CA GLY A 85 -18.71 25.05 -8.78
C GLY A 85 -20.09 24.43 -8.56
N SER A 86 -20.73 24.00 -9.65
CA SER A 86 -21.98 23.24 -9.58
C SER A 86 -21.81 21.91 -8.83
N LEU A 87 -22.93 21.28 -8.46
CA LEU A 87 -22.93 19.94 -7.84
C LEU A 87 -22.16 18.92 -8.69
N ASN A 88 -22.33 18.98 -10.01
CA ASN A 88 -21.63 18.09 -10.95
C ASN A 88 -20.10 18.25 -10.85
N SER A 89 -19.60 19.49 -10.96
CA SER A 89 -18.17 19.78 -10.85
C SER A 89 -17.61 19.40 -9.47
N SER A 90 -18.38 19.63 -8.41
CA SER A 90 -17.98 19.30 -7.03
C SER A 90 -17.84 17.78 -6.83
N VAL A 91 -18.76 16.98 -7.38
CA VAL A 91 -18.68 15.51 -7.31
C VAL A 91 -17.47 14.98 -8.07
N SER A 92 -17.17 15.50 -9.26
CA SER A 92 -15.94 15.18 -10.00
C SER A 92 -14.68 15.54 -9.21
N LEU A 93 -14.64 16.75 -8.62
CA LEU A 93 -13.48 17.19 -7.86
C LEU A 93 -13.25 16.33 -6.61
N VAL A 94 -14.30 16.07 -5.83
CA VAL A 94 -14.20 15.27 -4.59
C VAL A 94 -13.81 13.83 -4.91
N SER A 95 -14.44 13.21 -5.90
CA SER A 95 -14.09 11.84 -6.30
C SER A 95 -12.65 11.72 -6.78
N MET A 96 -12.16 12.71 -7.54
CA MET A 96 -10.78 12.78 -7.97
C MET A 96 -9.82 12.84 -6.79
N LEU A 97 -10.11 13.72 -5.81
CA LEU A 97 -9.29 13.86 -4.61
C LEU A 97 -9.29 12.58 -3.76
N LEU A 98 -10.43 11.91 -3.61
CA LEU A 98 -10.53 10.63 -2.91
C LEU A 98 -9.70 9.54 -3.59
N VAL A 99 -9.75 9.44 -4.92
CA VAL A 99 -8.94 8.49 -5.69
C VAL A 99 -7.45 8.81 -5.55
N ALA A 100 -7.06 10.08 -5.71
CA ALA A 100 -5.66 10.50 -5.61
C ALA A 100 -5.08 10.24 -4.20
N ALA A 101 -5.81 10.60 -3.15
CA ALA A 101 -5.43 10.33 -1.76
C ALA A 101 -5.33 8.82 -1.48
N SER A 102 -6.31 8.03 -1.96
CA SER A 102 -6.27 6.57 -1.89
C SER A 102 -5.07 6.00 -2.66
N GLY A 103 -4.71 6.55 -3.82
CA GLY A 103 -3.53 6.14 -4.59
C GLY A 103 -2.21 6.37 -3.85
N VAL A 104 -2.08 7.50 -3.15
CA VAL A 104 -0.94 7.78 -2.26
C VAL A 104 -0.84 6.75 -1.14
N PHE A 105 -1.98 6.38 -0.53
CA PHE A 105 -2.02 5.31 0.48
C PHE A 105 -1.57 3.96 -0.09
N GLY A 106 -1.99 3.62 -1.31
CA GLY A 106 -1.53 2.42 -2.02
C GLY A 106 0.00 2.38 -2.22
N ARG A 107 0.62 3.53 -2.51
CA ARG A 107 2.09 3.65 -2.61
C ARG A 107 2.80 3.34 -1.30
N MET A 108 2.21 3.71 -0.16
CA MET A 108 2.79 3.41 1.17
C MET A 108 2.75 1.90 1.47
N LEU A 109 1.76 1.16 0.95
CA LEU A 109 1.64 -0.28 1.13
C LEU A 109 2.57 -1.09 0.21
N TYR A 110 2.85 -0.59 -1.00
CA TYR A 110 3.56 -1.33 -2.06
C TYR A 110 4.92 -1.96 -1.64
N PRO A 111 5.83 -1.25 -0.95
CA PRO A 111 7.15 -1.81 -0.58
C PRO A 111 7.06 -3.04 0.33
N HIS A 112 6.02 -3.14 1.15
CA HIS A 112 5.89 -4.18 2.17
C HIS A 112 5.41 -5.53 1.62
N ILE A 113 4.88 -5.57 0.40
CA ILE A 113 4.24 -6.75 -0.19
C ILE A 113 5.15 -7.44 -1.19
N HIS A 114 5.89 -6.68 -2.00
CA HIS A 114 6.61 -7.24 -3.15
C HIS A 114 7.89 -8.01 -2.77
N VAL A 115 8.50 -7.71 -1.62
CA VAL A 115 9.75 -8.35 -1.16
C VAL A 115 9.50 -9.31 0.02
N GLY A 116 8.27 -9.32 0.55
CA GLY A 116 7.99 -9.88 1.88
C GLY A 116 7.79 -11.39 1.92
N LEU A 117 6.81 -11.95 1.20
CA LEU A 117 6.31 -13.28 1.54
C LEU A 117 7.32 -14.42 1.36
N MET A 118 7.94 -14.48 0.19
CA MET A 118 8.89 -15.55 -0.13
C MET A 118 10.11 -15.45 0.79
N GLY A 119 10.62 -14.23 1.02
CA GLY A 119 11.70 -13.98 1.96
C GLY A 119 11.34 -14.40 3.38
N GLN A 120 10.21 -13.95 3.91
CA GLN A 120 9.78 -14.27 5.28
C GLN A 120 9.49 -15.75 5.49
N LYS A 121 8.87 -16.43 4.50
CA LYS A 121 8.65 -17.89 4.56
C LYS A 121 9.96 -18.67 4.50
N THR A 122 10.92 -18.24 3.68
CA THR A 122 12.25 -18.86 3.62
C THR A 122 13.00 -18.66 4.93
N THR A 123 13.02 -17.44 5.47
CA THR A 123 13.63 -17.15 6.78
C THR A 123 13.00 -17.98 7.89
N LEU A 124 11.66 -18.10 7.93
CA LEU A 124 10.99 -18.92 8.94
C LEU A 124 11.34 -20.40 8.80
N ARG A 125 11.36 -20.94 7.58
CA ARG A 125 11.78 -22.33 7.34
C ARG A 125 13.22 -22.56 7.81
N GLN A 126 14.14 -21.68 7.43
CA GLN A 126 15.54 -21.80 7.83
C GLN A 126 15.72 -21.79 9.35
N VAL A 127 15.10 -20.83 10.06
CA VAL A 127 15.24 -20.75 11.52
C VAL A 127 14.55 -21.94 12.21
N ARG A 128 13.43 -22.43 11.68
CA ARG A 128 12.77 -23.64 12.20
C ARG A 128 13.67 -24.86 12.06
N ASP A 129 14.27 -25.06 10.89
CA ASP A 129 15.11 -26.21 10.62
C ASP A 129 16.38 -26.16 11.52
N GLU A 130 16.92 -24.97 11.81
CA GLU A 130 18.01 -24.79 12.80
C GLU A 130 17.59 -25.18 14.23
N VAL A 131 16.39 -24.79 14.68
CA VAL A 131 15.85 -25.19 15.99
C VAL A 131 15.68 -26.71 16.08
N GLU A 132 15.26 -27.35 14.98
CA GLU A 132 15.07 -28.81 14.92
C GLU A 132 16.42 -29.55 14.98
N VAL A 133 17.46 -29.02 14.31
CA VAL A 133 18.83 -29.54 14.40
C VAL A 133 19.42 -29.38 15.79
N GLU A 134 19.28 -28.20 16.42
CA GLU A 134 19.71 -28.00 17.82
C GLU A 134 18.98 -28.99 18.74
N ARG A 135 17.67 -29.16 18.58
CA ARG A 135 16.89 -30.12 19.36
C ARG A 135 17.41 -31.56 19.23
N HIS A 136 17.73 -32.00 18.02
CA HIS A 136 18.27 -33.34 17.80
C HIS A 136 19.70 -33.53 18.35
N ALA A 137 20.47 -32.45 18.50
CA ALA A 137 21.83 -32.49 19.04
C ALA A 137 21.89 -32.56 20.58
N PHE A 138 20.80 -32.21 21.29
CA PHE A 138 20.74 -32.14 22.75
C PHE A 138 19.87 -33.24 23.41
N ASP A 139 19.51 -34.29 22.66
CA ASP A 139 18.56 -35.36 23.04
C ASP A 139 18.99 -36.26 24.24
N ASP A 140 20.04 -35.91 24.97
CA ASP A 140 20.42 -36.53 26.26
C ASP A 140 19.53 -36.07 27.44
N GLY A 141 18.55 -35.17 27.22
CA GLY A 141 17.68 -34.56 28.23
C GLY A 141 16.21 -34.37 27.82
N ALA A 142 15.61 -35.40 27.20
CA ALA A 142 14.32 -35.43 26.49
C ALA A 142 13.06 -34.74 27.12
N GLY A 143 13.10 -34.29 28.38
CA GLY A 143 11.98 -33.61 29.05
C GLY A 143 11.79 -32.14 28.66
N GLU A 144 12.83 -31.31 28.75
CA GLU A 144 12.73 -29.85 28.54
C GLU A 144 12.59 -29.44 27.06
N ASP A 145 13.16 -30.23 26.16
CA ASP A 145 13.18 -29.94 24.71
C ASP A 145 11.86 -30.34 24.02
N SER A 146 11.08 -31.24 24.62
CA SER A 146 9.71 -31.53 24.18
C SER A 146 8.75 -30.39 24.52
N GLU A 147 8.93 -29.73 25.67
CA GLU A 147 8.11 -28.59 26.08
C GLU A 147 8.40 -27.35 25.23
N LEU A 148 9.69 -27.06 24.93
CA LEU A 148 10.09 -25.99 23.99
C LEU A 148 9.44 -26.18 22.61
N ALA A 149 9.52 -27.40 22.07
CA ALA A 149 8.97 -27.70 20.76
C ALA A 149 7.44 -27.51 20.73
N GLY A 150 6.75 -27.81 21.84
CA GLY A 150 5.33 -27.51 22.03
C GLY A 150 5.03 -26.01 21.98
N GLU A 151 5.75 -25.22 22.78
CA GLU A 151 5.58 -23.75 22.85
C GLU A 151 5.85 -23.08 21.49
N LEU A 152 6.92 -23.47 20.79
CA LEU A 152 7.26 -22.93 19.47
C LEU A 152 6.21 -23.28 18.40
N ARG A 153 5.67 -24.51 18.43
CA ARG A 153 4.57 -24.92 17.55
C ARG A 153 3.29 -24.13 17.84
N GLU A 154 2.99 -23.85 19.10
CA GLU A 154 1.84 -23.03 19.47
C GLU A 154 1.98 -21.59 18.94
N LEU A 155 3.17 -20.98 19.07
CA LEU A 155 3.46 -19.66 18.49
C LEU A 155 3.34 -19.66 16.96
N GLU A 156 3.84 -20.71 16.29
CA GLU A 156 3.71 -20.87 14.84
C GLU A 156 2.25 -20.97 14.42
N GLN A 157 1.45 -21.80 15.11
CA GLN A 157 0.02 -21.94 14.83
C GLN A 157 -0.72 -20.62 15.05
N LEU A 158 -0.42 -19.86 16.12
CA LEU A 158 -0.99 -18.54 16.38
C LEU A 158 -0.67 -17.54 15.26
N ALA A 159 0.58 -17.51 14.80
CA ALA A 159 1.02 -16.67 13.70
C ALA A 159 0.32 -17.03 12.38
N LEU A 160 0.18 -18.34 12.10
CA LEU A 160 -0.39 -18.86 10.85
C LEU A 160 -1.92 -18.88 10.82
N ARG A 161 -2.61 -18.85 11.96
CA ARG A 161 -4.09 -18.91 12.01
C ARG A 161 -4.72 -17.54 12.15
N ASP A 162 -4.34 -16.78 13.18
CA ASP A 162 -5.01 -15.52 13.52
C ASP A 162 -4.37 -14.30 12.85
N GLY A 163 -3.04 -14.29 12.70
CA GLY A 163 -2.30 -13.10 12.27
C GLY A 163 -2.40 -11.93 13.25
N GLY A 164 -2.77 -12.18 14.51
CA GLY A 164 -2.87 -11.17 15.57
C GLY A 164 -1.51 -10.90 16.21
N ILE A 165 -0.85 -9.81 15.81
CA ILE A 165 0.50 -9.46 16.31
C ILE A 165 0.53 -9.26 17.83
N LEU A 166 -0.53 -8.69 18.41
CA LEU A 166 -0.67 -8.49 19.86
C LEU A 166 -0.72 -9.81 20.64
N ARG A 167 -1.43 -10.81 20.10
CA ARG A 167 -1.50 -12.15 20.70
C ARG A 167 -0.16 -12.87 20.59
N LEU A 168 0.49 -12.80 19.43
CA LEU A 168 1.83 -13.36 19.23
C LEU A 168 2.84 -12.72 20.18
N GLU A 169 2.82 -11.40 20.34
CA GLU A 169 3.72 -10.71 21.26
C GLU A 169 3.46 -11.07 22.72
N GLY A 170 2.18 -11.19 23.11
CA GLY A 170 1.81 -11.65 24.46
C GLY A 170 2.38 -13.03 24.75
N ALA A 171 2.12 -14.00 23.87
CA ALA A 171 2.58 -15.38 24.00
C ALA A 171 4.12 -15.50 23.97
N ALA A 172 4.79 -14.77 23.08
CA ALA A 172 6.25 -14.75 23.02
C ALA A 172 6.86 -14.12 24.28
N ARG A 173 6.29 -13.04 24.81
CA ARG A 173 6.76 -12.43 26.07
C ARG A 173 6.55 -13.36 27.25
N THR A 174 5.44 -14.09 27.34
CA THR A 174 5.22 -15.07 28.41
C THR A 174 6.20 -16.23 28.34
N MET A 175 6.47 -16.75 27.13
CA MET A 175 7.45 -17.81 26.90
C MET A 175 8.87 -17.36 27.29
N LEU A 176 9.31 -16.19 26.80
CA LEU A 176 10.61 -15.61 27.13
C LEU A 176 10.76 -15.33 28.63
N ARG A 177 9.70 -14.87 29.30
CA ARG A 177 9.70 -14.63 30.76
C ARG A 177 9.79 -15.92 31.58
N ARG A 178 9.09 -16.98 31.17
CA ARG A 178 9.16 -18.30 31.84
C ARG A 178 10.55 -18.91 31.74
N ARG A 179 11.23 -18.70 30.61
CA ARG A 179 12.59 -19.23 30.36
C ARG A 179 13.71 -18.33 30.87
N GLY A 180 13.47 -17.03 31.05
CA GLY A 180 14.44 -16.01 31.46
C GLY A 180 15.08 -16.16 32.85
N ALA A 181 14.92 -17.31 33.54
CA ALA A 181 15.51 -17.57 34.85
C ALA A 181 16.71 -18.54 34.85
N PHE A 182 16.97 -19.34 33.80
CA PHE A 182 18.07 -20.32 33.85
C PHE A 182 18.66 -20.68 32.46
N ARG A 183 19.96 -20.33 32.26
CA ARG A 183 20.96 -20.93 31.34
C ARG A 183 20.99 -20.64 29.82
N ARG A 184 22.26 -20.55 29.36
CA ARG A 184 22.87 -20.54 28.00
C ARG A 184 22.35 -19.49 27.00
N ARG A 185 23.09 -18.38 26.89
CA ARG A 185 22.91 -17.25 25.94
C ARG A 185 22.70 -17.65 24.46
N GLU A 186 23.21 -18.81 24.03
CA GLU A 186 23.10 -19.28 22.63
C GLU A 186 21.66 -19.72 22.28
N ARG A 187 20.99 -20.46 23.17
CA ARG A 187 19.64 -21.00 22.93
C ARG A 187 18.59 -19.88 22.87
N ASP A 188 18.80 -18.81 23.61
CA ASP A 188 17.94 -17.61 23.58
C ASP A 188 18.03 -16.85 22.25
N ALA A 189 19.21 -16.84 21.60
CA ALA A 189 19.38 -16.16 20.33
C ALA A 189 18.59 -16.83 19.20
N THR A 190 18.56 -18.17 19.17
CA THR A 190 17.79 -18.95 18.19
C THR A 190 16.28 -18.76 18.39
N ILE A 191 15.80 -18.75 19.64
CA ILE A 191 14.37 -18.51 19.96
C ILE A 191 13.96 -17.09 19.56
N VAL A 192 14.76 -16.07 19.85
CA VAL A 192 14.48 -14.68 19.47
C VAL A 192 14.39 -14.55 17.94
N ARG A 193 15.31 -15.16 17.20
CA ARG A 193 15.27 -15.20 15.73
C ARG A 193 14.03 -15.90 15.19
N PHE A 194 13.57 -16.97 15.84
CA PHE A 194 12.35 -17.67 15.45
C PHE A 194 11.11 -16.79 15.63
N VAL A 195 11.01 -16.14 16.80
CA VAL A 195 9.94 -15.16 17.08
C VAL A 195 9.99 -13.99 16.09
N ASP A 196 11.16 -13.50 15.72
CA ASP A 196 11.30 -12.44 14.72
C ASP A 196 10.89 -12.88 13.31
N ALA A 197 11.19 -14.12 12.92
CA ALA A 197 10.69 -14.69 11.67
C ALA A 197 9.17 -14.81 11.68
N LEU A 198 8.57 -15.24 12.80
CA LEU A 198 7.11 -15.28 12.98
C LEU A 198 6.48 -13.89 12.90
N ARG A 199 7.07 -12.88 13.55
CA ARG A 199 6.64 -11.47 13.44
C ARG A 199 6.66 -11.01 11.99
N GLY A 200 7.68 -11.39 11.23
CA GLY A 200 7.79 -11.10 9.80
C GLY A 200 6.64 -11.68 8.98
N VAL A 201 6.27 -12.94 9.22
CA VAL A 201 5.16 -13.63 8.56
C VAL A 201 3.80 -13.00 8.91
N VAL A 202 3.57 -12.69 10.18
CA VAL A 202 2.32 -12.02 10.62
C VAL A 202 2.21 -10.62 10.01
N ARG A 203 3.29 -9.84 10.06
CA ARG A 203 3.35 -8.50 9.48
C ARG A 203 3.05 -8.51 7.99
N PHE A 204 3.61 -9.48 7.25
CA PHE A 204 3.31 -9.62 5.83
C PHE A 204 1.80 -9.83 5.59
N ARG A 205 1.16 -10.73 6.33
CA ARG A 205 -0.27 -11.02 6.17
C ARG A 205 -1.15 -9.80 6.48
N ILE A 206 -0.75 -8.97 7.44
CA ILE A 206 -1.43 -7.71 7.73
C ILE A 206 -1.37 -6.76 6.51
N TYR A 207 -0.18 -6.57 5.93
CA TYR A 207 -0.02 -5.73 4.74
C TYR A 207 -0.75 -6.27 3.52
N GLU A 208 -0.77 -7.59 3.32
CA GLU A 208 -1.55 -8.25 2.27
C GLU A 208 -3.05 -7.96 2.41
N ARG A 209 -3.60 -8.10 3.62
CA ARG A 209 -5.02 -7.78 3.89
C ARG A 209 -5.32 -6.30 3.67
N LEU A 210 -4.46 -5.40 4.15
CA LEU A 210 -4.60 -3.97 3.94
C LEU A 210 -4.57 -3.61 2.46
N PHE A 211 -3.74 -4.27 1.67
CA PHE A 211 -3.66 -4.05 0.23
C PHE A 211 -4.85 -4.61 -0.53
N ALA A 212 -5.35 -5.77 -0.14
CA ALA A 212 -6.59 -6.31 -0.69
C ALA A 212 -7.78 -5.37 -0.39
N LEU A 213 -7.88 -4.88 0.84
CA LEU A 213 -8.89 -3.90 1.25
C LEU A 213 -8.73 -2.58 0.48
N TRP A 214 -7.50 -2.08 0.37
CA TRP A 214 -7.19 -0.88 -0.40
C TRP A 214 -7.62 -1.03 -1.85
N HIS A 215 -7.26 -2.13 -2.52
CA HIS A 215 -7.71 -2.40 -3.89
C HIS A 215 -9.24 -2.46 -4.01
N ALA A 216 -9.92 -3.09 -3.04
CA ALA A 216 -11.37 -3.21 -3.02
C ALA A 216 -12.07 -1.84 -2.90
N VAL A 217 -11.44 -0.86 -2.24
CA VAL A 217 -11.95 0.52 -2.11
C VAL A 217 -11.51 1.40 -3.29
N HIS A 218 -10.25 1.31 -3.70
CA HIS A 218 -9.67 2.16 -4.73
C HIS A 218 -10.34 1.96 -6.09
N LEU A 219 -10.64 0.71 -6.46
CA LEU A 219 -11.22 0.39 -7.75
C LEU A 219 -12.64 0.99 -7.96
N PRO A 220 -13.60 0.85 -7.04
CA PRO A 220 -14.89 1.55 -7.11
C PRO A 220 -14.76 3.07 -7.17
N LEU A 221 -13.84 3.65 -6.39
CA LEU A 221 -13.60 5.10 -6.41
C LEU A 221 -13.14 5.56 -7.79
N CYS A 222 -12.29 4.78 -8.47
CA CYS A 222 -11.89 5.06 -9.84
C CYS A 222 -13.09 5.08 -10.79
N PHE A 223 -13.99 4.08 -10.71
CA PHE A 223 -15.20 4.07 -11.55
C PHE A 223 -16.09 5.28 -11.30
N LEU A 224 -16.26 5.66 -10.03
CA LEU A 224 -17.03 6.84 -9.66
C LEU A 224 -16.40 8.12 -10.20
N LEU A 225 -15.08 8.27 -10.11
CA LEU A 225 -14.33 9.39 -10.69
C LEU A 225 -14.56 9.51 -12.20
N PHE A 226 -14.33 8.44 -12.97
CA PHE A 226 -14.48 8.49 -14.42
C PHE A 226 -15.94 8.70 -14.85
N GLY A 227 -16.90 8.13 -14.12
CA GLY A 227 -18.33 8.37 -14.34
C GLY A 227 -18.69 9.84 -14.08
N ALA A 228 -18.28 10.40 -12.96
CA ALA A 228 -18.50 11.82 -12.63
C ALA A 228 -17.83 12.73 -13.66
N ALA A 229 -16.58 12.45 -14.03
CA ALA A 229 -15.85 13.23 -15.04
C ALA A 229 -16.55 13.22 -16.41
N ALA A 230 -17.09 12.08 -16.85
CA ALA A 230 -17.87 12.00 -18.08
C ALA A 230 -19.14 12.86 -18.02
N VAL A 231 -19.89 12.79 -16.92
CA VAL A 231 -21.09 13.62 -16.69
C VAL A 231 -20.72 15.11 -16.62
N HIS A 232 -19.59 15.46 -16.00
CA HIS A 232 -19.08 16.83 -15.97
C HIS A 232 -18.81 17.37 -17.38
N VAL A 233 -18.05 16.64 -18.19
CA VAL A 233 -17.73 17.05 -19.57
C VAL A 233 -19.01 17.18 -20.41
N VAL A 234 -19.89 16.19 -20.37
CA VAL A 234 -21.15 16.20 -21.15
C VAL A 234 -22.04 17.37 -20.73
N ALA A 235 -22.22 17.62 -19.44
CA ALA A 235 -23.05 18.72 -18.96
C ALA A 235 -22.53 20.09 -19.39
N VAL A 236 -21.21 20.31 -19.37
CA VAL A 236 -20.60 21.58 -19.78
C VAL A 236 -20.68 21.81 -21.30
N HIS A 237 -20.82 20.74 -22.11
CA HIS A 237 -20.94 20.88 -23.57
C HIS A 237 -22.40 20.95 -24.06
N LEU A 238 -23.36 20.49 -23.26
CA LEU A 238 -24.79 20.51 -23.61
C LEU A 238 -25.53 21.76 -23.15
N TYR A 239 -25.01 22.47 -22.14
CA TYR A 239 -25.60 23.68 -21.56
C TYR A 239 -24.61 24.84 -21.61
#